data_AF-A0A7C1DGE2-F1
#
_entry.id   AF-A0A7C1DGE2-F1
#
_cell.length_a   1.000
_cell.length_b   1.000
_cell.length_c   1.000
_cell.angle_alpha   90.00
_cell.angle_beta   90.00
_cell.angle_gamma   90.00
#
_symmetry.space_group_name_H-M   'P 1'
#
loop_
_entity.id
_entity.type
_entity.pdbx_description
1 polymer ?
#
loop_
_entity_poly.entity_id
_entity_poly.type
_entity_poly.pdbx_seq_one_letter_code
_entity_poly.pdbx_strand_id
1 'polypeptide(L)'
;ERAFANEKIEFHFFTELKEVLGVEKVSGIRIVNNQTQEEGLLPNVEGVFVAIGHKPNTDFLQGFVELDAKGYVVVTEGTRTSVEGVFVAGDVADFRYRQGVTAAGFGCMAAIDLERFLAGK
;
A
#
# COMPACT_ATOMS: atom_id res chain seq x y z
N GLU A 1 3.59 14.23 -16.81
CA GLU A 1 3.08 14.53 -18.17
C GLU A 1 1.75 13.86 -18.47
N ARG A 2 1.63 12.51 -18.45
CA ARG A 2 0.36 11.82 -18.77
C ARG A 2 -0.86 12.28 -17.98
N ALA A 3 -0.72 12.53 -16.67
CA ALA A 3 -1.85 12.98 -15.84
C ALA A 3 -2.23 14.44 -16.13
N PHE A 4 -1.25 15.33 -16.34
CA PHE A 4 -1.49 16.73 -16.73
C PHE A 4 -2.13 16.88 -18.12
N ALA A 5 -1.91 15.91 -19.02
CA ALA A 5 -2.49 15.90 -20.35
C ALA A 5 -3.93 15.35 -20.40
N ASN A 6 -4.50 14.90 -19.28
CA ASN A 6 -5.83 14.29 -19.25
C ASN A 6 -6.89 15.30 -18.82
N GLU A 7 -7.80 15.66 -19.72
CA GLU A 7 -8.88 16.64 -19.49
C GLU A 7 -9.87 16.24 -18.39
N LYS A 8 -9.92 14.96 -18.00
CA LYS A 8 -10.78 14.47 -16.90
C LYS A 8 -10.14 14.63 -15.52
N ILE A 9 -8.91 15.13 -15.44
CA ILE A 9 -8.18 15.30 -14.19
C ILE A 9 -8.04 16.80 -13.90
N GLU A 10 -8.56 17.22 -12.75
CA GLU A 10 -8.31 18.54 -12.18
C GLU A 10 -7.32 18.42 -11.02
N PHE A 11 -6.33 19.31 -10.99
CA PHE A 11 -5.31 19.34 -9.94
C PHE A 11 -5.59 20.47 -8.96
N HIS A 12 -5.94 20.12 -7.72
CA HIS A 12 -5.98 21.04 -6.59
C HIS A 12 -4.62 21.00 -5.86
N PHE A 13 -3.69 21.86 -6.27
CA PHE A 13 -2.40 21.99 -5.59
C PHE A 13 -2.55 22.66 -4.22
N PHE A 14 -1.57 22.43 -3.33
CA PHE A 14 -1.54 23.00 -1.98
C PHE A 14 -2.81 22.72 -1.18
N THR A 15 -3.54 21.68 -1.53
CA THR A 15 -4.87 21.41 -1.01
C THR A 15 -4.85 20.10 -0.22
N GLU A 16 -5.39 20.13 0.98
CA GLU A 16 -5.52 18.99 1.88
C GLU A 16 -6.99 18.64 2.12
N LEU A 17 -7.29 17.36 2.23
CA LEU A 17 -8.61 16.87 2.62
C LEU A 17 -8.81 17.09 4.13
N LYS A 18 -9.85 17.86 4.50
CA LYS A 18 -10.25 18.07 5.90
C LYS A 18 -11.29 17.07 6.37
N GLU A 19 -12.28 16.81 5.53
CA GLU A 19 -13.43 15.99 5.92
C GLU A 19 -14.04 15.30 4.70
N VAL A 20 -14.46 14.05 4.87
CA VAL A 20 -15.29 13.33 3.91
C VAL A 20 -16.73 13.42 4.37
N LEU A 21 -17.60 13.97 3.53
CA LEU A 21 -19.01 14.19 3.85
C LEU A 21 -19.85 13.01 3.36
N GLY A 22 -20.89 12.68 4.11
CA GLY A 22 -21.81 11.58 3.81
C GLY A 22 -22.09 10.72 5.05
N VAL A 23 -23.19 9.97 5.01
CA VAL A 23 -23.57 9.05 6.11
C VAL A 23 -23.26 7.61 5.70
N GLU A 24 -23.96 7.10 4.68
CA GLU A 24 -23.75 5.75 4.16
C GLU A 24 -22.81 5.72 2.95
N LYS A 25 -22.76 6.82 2.20
CA LYS A 25 -21.95 6.99 0.98
C LYS A 25 -21.37 8.39 0.95
N VAL A 26 -20.22 8.54 0.30
CA VAL A 26 -19.60 9.86 0.09
C VAL A 26 -20.53 10.72 -0.77
N SER A 27 -20.73 11.97 -0.34
CA SER A 27 -21.53 12.97 -1.06
C SER A 27 -20.79 14.28 -1.32
N GLY A 28 -19.60 14.43 -0.74
CA GLY A 28 -18.77 15.63 -0.88
C GLY A 28 -17.51 15.54 -0.03
N ILE A 29 -16.64 16.54 -0.17
CA ILE A 29 -15.45 16.69 0.68
C ILE A 29 -15.26 18.16 1.07
N ARG A 30 -14.75 18.38 2.29
CA ARG A 30 -14.17 19.67 2.67
C ARG A 30 -12.67 19.62 2.48
N ILE A 31 -12.13 20.68 1.90
CA ILE A 31 -10.71 20.84 1.62
C ILE A 31 -10.21 22.14 2.23
N VAL A 32 -8.91 22.21 2.49
CA VAL A 32 -8.22 23.44 2.87
C VAL A 32 -7.04 23.67 1.95
N ASN A 33 -6.79 24.92 1.57
CA ASN A 33 -5.51 25.30 0.98
C ASN A 33 -4.48 25.50 2.10
N ASN A 34 -3.43 24.70 2.14
CA ASN A 34 -2.43 24.72 3.22
C ASN A 34 -1.46 25.91 3.17
N GLN A 35 -1.48 26.72 2.11
CA GLN A 35 -0.73 27.98 2.04
C GLN A 35 -1.58 29.18 2.47
N THR A 36 -2.83 29.26 2.01
CA THR A 36 -3.71 30.40 2.29
C THR A 36 -4.64 30.19 3.49
N GLN A 37 -4.78 28.95 3.96
CA GLN A 37 -5.75 28.51 4.97
C GLN A 37 -7.21 28.69 4.57
N GLU A 38 -7.49 28.92 3.28
CA GLU A 38 -8.85 29.01 2.76
C GLU A 38 -9.52 27.64 2.72
N GLU A 39 -10.74 27.54 3.25
CA GLU A 39 -11.53 26.33 3.21
C GLU A 39 -12.46 26.30 2.00
N GLY A 40 -12.66 25.12 1.44
CA GLY A 40 -13.53 24.87 0.28
C GLY A 40 -14.43 23.67 0.48
N LEU A 41 -15.58 23.70 -0.18
CA LEU A 41 -16.52 22.59 -0.27
C LEU A 41 -16.58 22.10 -1.72
N LEU A 42 -16.29 20.81 -1.94
CA LEU A 42 -16.53 20.14 -3.21
C LEU A 42 -17.75 19.23 -3.07
N PRO A 43 -18.95 19.68 -3.51
CA PRO A 43 -20.15 18.87 -3.47
C PRO A 43 -20.16 17.82 -4.59
N ASN A 44 -21.02 16.80 -4.46
CA ASN A 44 -21.22 15.75 -5.48
C ASN A 44 -19.99 14.89 -5.76
N VAL A 45 -19.08 14.78 -4.78
CA VAL A 45 -18.02 13.76 -4.81
C VAL A 45 -18.63 12.46 -4.30
N GLU A 46 -18.57 11.39 -5.12
CA GLU A 46 -19.17 10.09 -4.78
C GLU A 46 -18.14 9.06 -4.29
N GLY A 47 -16.84 9.37 -4.38
CA GLY A 47 -15.76 8.49 -3.97
C GLY A 47 -14.47 9.23 -3.68
N VAL A 48 -13.74 8.75 -2.68
CA VAL A 48 -12.42 9.26 -2.29
C VAL A 48 -11.43 8.11 -2.31
N PHE A 49 -10.37 8.25 -3.10
CA PHE A 49 -9.28 7.29 -3.19
C PHE A 49 -8.02 7.90 -2.59
N VAL A 50 -7.50 7.31 -1.51
CA VAL A 50 -6.31 7.81 -0.81
C VAL A 50 -5.06 7.10 -1.36
N ALA A 51 -4.17 7.85 -2.00
CA ALA A 51 -2.99 7.32 -2.69
C ALA A 51 -1.66 7.92 -2.17
N ILE A 52 -1.45 7.90 -0.85
CA ILE A 52 -0.29 8.51 -0.17
C ILE A 52 0.88 7.55 0.11
N GLY A 53 0.91 6.41 -0.58
CA GLY A 53 1.88 5.35 -0.33
C GLY A 53 1.36 4.31 0.68
N HIS A 54 2.21 3.35 1.03
CA HIS A 54 1.89 2.25 1.96
C HIS A 54 3.04 2.09 2.94
N LYS A 55 2.73 1.65 4.16
CA LYS A 55 3.71 1.26 5.17
C LYS A 55 3.54 -0.24 5.44
N PRO A 56 4.49 -1.11 5.05
CA PRO A 56 4.42 -2.52 5.41
C PRO A 56 4.56 -2.68 6.94
N ASN A 57 3.86 -3.67 7.51
CA ASN A 57 3.87 -3.94 8.94
C ASN A 57 5.12 -4.75 9.33
N THR A 58 6.30 -4.17 9.18
CA THR A 58 7.60 -4.85 9.35
C THR A 58 8.48 -4.23 10.43
N ASP A 59 8.00 -3.19 11.12
CA ASP A 59 8.78 -2.48 12.15
C ASP A 59 9.33 -3.45 13.22
N PHE A 60 8.57 -4.50 13.57
CA PHE A 60 8.97 -5.51 14.56
C PHE A 60 10.06 -6.48 14.07
N LEU A 61 10.36 -6.49 12.76
CA LEU A 61 11.34 -7.35 12.11
C LEU A 61 12.67 -6.65 11.82
N GLN A 62 12.79 -5.36 12.16
CA GLN A 62 13.99 -4.57 11.90
C GLN A 62 15.23 -5.22 12.53
N GLY A 63 16.25 -5.46 11.71
CA GLY A 63 17.51 -6.11 12.11
C GLY A 63 17.41 -7.64 12.24
N PHE A 64 16.21 -8.22 12.16
CA PHE A 64 16.02 -9.67 12.14
C PHE A 64 16.07 -10.22 10.70
N VAL A 65 15.27 -9.65 9.79
CA VAL A 65 15.36 -9.94 8.34
C VAL A 65 15.77 -8.70 7.58
N GLU A 66 16.32 -8.90 6.38
CA GLU A 66 16.63 -7.81 5.46
C GLU A 66 15.35 -7.14 4.96
N LEU A 67 15.27 -5.82 5.14
CA LEU A 67 14.20 -4.97 4.64
C LEU A 67 14.77 -4.01 3.60
N ASP A 68 14.00 -3.70 2.56
CA ASP A 68 14.37 -2.69 1.59
C ASP A 68 14.24 -1.27 2.18
N ALA A 69 14.68 -0.26 1.42
CA ALA A 69 14.61 1.14 1.85
C ALA A 69 13.18 1.66 2.12
N LYS A 70 12.15 0.92 1.69
CA LYS A 70 10.72 1.22 1.89
C LYS A 70 10.10 0.37 3.00
N GLY A 71 10.88 -0.51 3.64
CA GLY A 71 10.47 -1.39 4.73
C GLY A 71 9.87 -2.72 4.29
N TYR A 72 9.85 -3.07 3.00
CA TYR A 72 9.36 -4.37 2.55
C TYR A 72 10.41 -5.46 2.79
N VAL A 73 9.98 -6.67 3.10
CA VAL A 73 10.90 -7.80 3.29
C VAL A 73 11.55 -8.16 1.94
N VAL A 74 12.87 -8.24 1.92
CA VAL A 74 13.62 -8.65 0.74
C VAL A 74 13.49 -10.17 0.55
N VAL A 75 13.04 -10.57 -0.63
CA VAL A 75 12.92 -11.98 -1.03
C VAL A 75 14.21 -12.38 -1.76
N THR A 76 14.84 -13.46 -1.32
CA THR A 76 16.10 -13.97 -1.89
C THR A 76 15.85 -14.97 -3.01
N GLU A 77 15.03 -15.99 -2.75
CA GLU A 77 14.62 -17.01 -3.72
C GLU A 77 13.27 -17.61 -3.30
N GLY A 78 12.34 -17.76 -4.26
CA GLY A 78 11.00 -18.28 -3.97
C GLY A 78 10.30 -17.39 -2.95
N THR A 79 10.10 -17.90 -1.74
CA THR A 79 9.53 -17.16 -0.60
C THR A 79 10.51 -16.95 0.56
N ARG A 80 11.79 -17.27 0.37
CA ARG A 80 12.83 -17.18 1.41
C ARG A 80 13.24 -15.73 1.67
N THR A 81 13.57 -15.45 2.93
CA THR A 81 14.15 -14.17 3.36
C THR A 81 15.68 -14.27 3.49
N SER A 82 16.32 -13.27 4.09
CA SER A 82 17.73 -13.31 4.46
C SER A 82 18.05 -14.26 5.62
N VAL A 83 17.04 -14.74 6.35
CA VAL A 83 17.19 -15.66 7.48
C VAL A 83 16.68 -17.04 7.09
N GLU A 84 17.52 -18.05 7.30
CA GLU A 84 17.16 -19.45 7.05
C GLU A 84 15.98 -19.89 7.93
N GLY A 85 15.03 -20.59 7.31
CA GLY A 85 13.78 -21.02 7.97
C GLY A 85 12.73 -19.91 8.13
N VAL A 86 13.01 -18.69 7.67
CA VAL A 86 12.04 -17.58 7.66
C VAL A 86 11.57 -17.31 6.23
N PHE A 87 10.26 -17.41 6.04
CA PHE A 87 9.58 -17.24 4.75
C PHE A 87 8.62 -16.05 4.81
N VAL A 88 8.33 -15.47 3.65
CA VAL A 88 7.48 -14.29 3.52
C VAL A 88 6.44 -14.47 2.42
N ALA A 89 5.26 -13.89 2.63
CA ALA A 89 4.19 -13.90 1.65
C ALA A 89 3.33 -12.62 1.71
N GLY A 90 2.72 -12.31 0.58
CA GLY A 90 1.76 -11.21 0.42
C GLY A 90 2.40 -9.83 0.37
N ASP A 91 1.59 -8.82 0.63
CA ASP A 91 1.93 -7.40 0.44
C ASP A 91 3.13 -6.92 1.26
N VAL A 92 3.52 -7.65 2.30
CA VAL A 92 4.73 -7.33 3.09
C VAL A 92 6.03 -7.50 2.29
N ALA A 93 5.97 -8.22 1.16
CA ALA A 93 7.03 -8.33 0.15
C ALA A 93 6.59 -7.88 -1.26
N ASP A 94 5.27 -7.83 -1.55
CA ASP A 94 4.74 -7.36 -2.84
C ASP A 94 4.25 -5.90 -2.79
N PHE A 95 5.10 -4.96 -3.21
CA PHE A 95 4.72 -3.56 -3.39
C PHE A 95 4.14 -3.25 -4.79
N ARG A 96 4.13 -4.22 -5.71
CA ARG A 96 3.78 -4.01 -7.13
C ARG A 96 2.32 -4.36 -7.44
N TYR A 97 1.85 -5.54 -7.04
CA TYR A 97 0.51 -6.00 -7.43
C TYR A 97 -0.53 -5.74 -6.35
N ARG A 98 -0.25 -6.10 -5.09
CA ARG A 98 -1.13 -5.81 -3.93
C ARG A 98 -2.58 -6.22 -4.16
N GLN A 99 -2.79 -7.47 -4.57
CA GLN A 99 -4.11 -8.04 -4.83
C GLN A 99 -4.35 -9.24 -3.91
N GLY A 100 -5.61 -9.44 -3.50
CA GLY A 100 -5.97 -10.60 -2.67
C GLY A 100 -5.57 -11.93 -3.30
N VAL A 101 -5.71 -12.08 -4.62
CA VAL A 101 -5.32 -13.31 -5.33
C VAL A 101 -3.80 -13.50 -5.41
N THR A 102 -3.03 -12.42 -5.60
CA THR A 102 -1.55 -12.53 -5.62
C THR A 102 -1.04 -12.86 -4.22
N ALA A 103 -1.59 -12.23 -3.19
CA ALA A 103 -1.27 -12.54 -1.80
C ALA A 103 -1.61 -13.99 -1.43
N ALA A 104 -2.77 -14.50 -1.85
CA ALA A 104 -3.16 -15.89 -1.61
C ALA A 104 -2.22 -16.89 -2.30
N GLY A 105 -1.87 -16.64 -3.57
CA GLY A 105 -0.91 -17.47 -4.31
C GLY A 105 0.47 -17.46 -3.65
N PHE A 106 0.94 -16.29 -3.23
CA PHE A 106 2.22 -16.13 -2.53
C PHE A 106 2.21 -16.87 -1.17
N GLY A 107 1.10 -16.82 -0.43
CA GLY A 107 0.92 -17.61 0.80
C GLY A 107 1.04 -19.11 0.58
N CYS A 108 0.46 -19.63 -0.51
CA CYS A 108 0.59 -21.04 -0.89
C CYS A 108 2.04 -21.42 -1.18
N MET A 109 2.77 -20.58 -1.93
CA MET A 109 4.19 -20.78 -2.19
C MET A 109 4.99 -20.84 -0.89
N ALA A 110 4.75 -19.91 0.05
CA ALA A 110 5.47 -19.88 1.33
C ALA A 110 5.19 -21.10 2.19
N ALA A 111 3.94 -21.59 2.20
CA ALA A 111 3.60 -22.82 2.90
C ALA A 111 4.32 -24.05 2.33
N ILE A 112 4.41 -24.15 1.00
CA ILE A 112 5.11 -25.27 0.33
C ILE A 112 6.63 -25.19 0.56
N ASP A 113 7.22 -23.99 0.48
CA ASP A 113 8.65 -23.81 0.73
C ASP A 113 9.01 -24.13 2.19
N LEU A 114 8.16 -23.73 3.14
CA LEU A 114 8.29 -24.09 4.55
C LEU A 114 8.17 -25.60 4.75
N GLU A 115 7.19 -26.26 4.13
CA GLU A 115 7.01 -27.72 4.23
C GLU A 115 8.26 -28.46 3.76
N ARG A 116 8.82 -28.07 2.61
CA ARG A 116 10.04 -28.68 2.06
C ARG A 116 11.23 -28.47 2.99
N PHE A 117 11.40 -27.25 3.51
CA PHE A 117 12.45 -26.92 4.46
C PHE A 117 12.37 -27.79 5.72
N LEU A 118 11.17 -27.94 6.30
CA LEU A 118 10.94 -28.80 7.48
C LEU A 118 11.20 -30.29 7.18
N ALA A 119 10.93 -30.73 5.95
CA ALA A 119 11.22 -32.09 5.50
C ALA A 119 12.73 -32.35 5.24
N GLY A 120 13.60 -31.35 5.45
CA GLY A 120 15.04 -31.44 5.19
C GLY A 120 15.38 -31.49 3.70
N LYS A 121 14.55 -30.87 2.85
CA LYS A 121 14.72 -30.79 1.40
C LYS A 121 15.11 -29.40 0.93
#